data_AF-A0A4R6QPW8-F1
#
_entry.id   AF-A0A4R6QPW8-F1
#
_cell.length_a   1.000
_cell.length_b   1.000
_cell.length_c   1.000
_cell.angle_alpha   90.00
_cell.angle_beta   90.00
_cell.angle_gamma   90.00
#
_symmetry.space_group_name_H-M   'P 1'
#
loop_
_entity.id
_entity.type
_entity.pdbx_description
1 polymer ?
#
loop_
_entity_poly.entity_id
_entity_poly.type
_entity_poly.pdbx_seq_one_letter_code
_entity_poly.pdbx_strand_id
1 'polypeptide(L)'
;MGLYLLCNAAQAQESASPCVLVFGHGRNFEPDQPQRNQLWDGFNLSFNQQVALALQAGGRRAVPLVLPVEATDIQRNQRLLLAQAVSSGCNQILETSVFSDPEALMLVARLRIYPLLGSKGPRLAGSLPTIGVANYTNQRDFALTPRVLGRFQPGPLGQLMGQEALEQLGP
;
A
#
# COMPACT_ATOMS: atom_id res chain seq x y z
N MET A 1 -21.80 42.32 -41.35
CA MET A 1 -22.06 40.89 -41.06
C MET A 1 -20.77 40.29 -40.52
N GLY A 2 -20.63 40.15 -39.21
CA GLY A 2 -19.43 39.58 -38.58
C GLY A 2 -19.83 38.37 -37.76
N LEU A 3 -19.39 37.18 -38.18
CA LEU A 3 -19.51 35.95 -37.39
C LEU A 3 -18.37 35.91 -36.38
N TYR A 4 -18.68 36.03 -35.10
CA TYR A 4 -17.73 35.68 -34.02
C TYR A 4 -17.91 34.19 -33.70
N LEU A 5 -16.94 33.36 -34.11
CA LEU A 5 -16.80 32.01 -33.60
C LEU A 5 -16.31 32.07 -32.15
N LEU A 6 -17.17 31.70 -31.20
CA LEU A 6 -16.78 31.44 -29.81
C LEU A 6 -16.28 29.99 -29.72
N CYS A 7 -14.96 29.80 -29.68
CA CYS A 7 -14.36 28.54 -29.26
C CYS A 7 -14.61 28.35 -27.75
N ASN A 8 -15.60 27.55 -27.38
CA ASN A 8 -15.70 26.99 -26.04
C ASN A 8 -14.56 25.99 -25.84
N ALA A 9 -13.48 26.41 -25.20
CA ALA A 9 -12.50 25.49 -24.63
C ALA A 9 -13.17 24.76 -23.45
N ALA A 10 -13.77 23.61 -23.71
CA ALA A 10 -14.13 22.68 -22.65
C ALA A 10 -12.82 22.26 -21.98
N GLN A 11 -12.54 22.80 -20.79
CA GLN A 11 -11.48 22.27 -19.93
C GLN A 11 -11.91 20.84 -19.56
N ALA A 12 -11.38 19.85 -20.29
CA ALA A 12 -11.45 18.46 -19.88
C ALA A 12 -10.78 18.40 -18.50
N GLN A 13 -11.59 18.29 -17.46
CA GLN A 13 -11.11 18.07 -16.11
C GLN A 13 -10.55 16.64 -16.10
N GLU A 14 -9.27 16.53 -16.43
CA GLU A 14 -8.53 15.28 -16.41
C GLU A 14 -8.70 14.71 -15.01
N SER A 15 -9.57 13.71 -14.89
CA SER A 15 -9.88 13.08 -13.61
C SER A 15 -8.57 12.48 -13.13
N ALA A 16 -7.94 13.13 -12.15
CA ALA A 16 -6.67 12.69 -11.61
C ALA A 16 -6.72 11.17 -11.37
N SER A 17 -5.79 10.42 -11.96
CA SER A 17 -5.78 8.96 -11.87
C SER A 17 -5.96 8.55 -10.42
N PRO A 18 -6.95 7.70 -10.08
CA PRO A 18 -7.23 7.40 -8.69
C PRO A 18 -5.99 6.83 -8.01
N CYS A 19 -5.73 7.25 -6.78
CA CYS A 19 -4.48 6.96 -6.10
C CYS A 19 -4.66 6.01 -4.93
N VAL A 20 -3.72 5.06 -4.86
CA VAL A 20 -3.55 4.16 -3.72
C VAL A 20 -2.22 4.44 -3.01
N LEU A 21 -2.28 4.56 -1.69
CA LEU A 21 -1.09 4.53 -0.85
C LEU A 21 -0.76 3.06 -0.53
N VAL A 22 0.41 2.59 -0.98
CA VAL A 22 0.86 1.21 -0.80
C VAL A 22 1.70 1.15 0.48
N PHE A 23 1.07 0.77 1.58
CA PHE A 23 1.63 0.82 2.93
C PHE A 23 2.21 -0.52 3.36
N GLY A 24 3.48 -0.55 3.74
CA GLY A 24 4.14 -1.68 4.38
C GLY A 24 4.53 -1.35 5.81
N HIS A 25 4.38 -2.33 6.71
CA HIS A 25 4.90 -2.23 8.06
C HIS A 25 5.49 -3.58 8.46
N GLY A 26 6.72 -3.54 8.95
CA GLY A 26 7.36 -4.71 9.52
C GLY A 26 6.57 -5.30 10.68
N ARG A 27 6.54 -6.63 10.77
CA ARG A 27 6.05 -7.38 11.95
C ARG A 27 7.21 -8.17 12.53
N ASN A 28 7.00 -8.78 13.69
CA ASN A 28 8.00 -9.62 14.37
C ASN A 28 9.26 -8.83 14.79
N PHE A 29 9.10 -7.62 15.33
CA PHE A 29 10.22 -6.88 15.92
C PHE A 29 10.81 -7.63 17.10
N GLU A 30 12.11 -7.89 17.04
CA GLU A 30 12.89 -8.56 18.09
C GLU A 30 14.04 -7.62 18.50
N PRO A 31 13.95 -6.89 19.63
CA PRO A 31 14.93 -5.85 20.01
C PRO A 31 16.38 -6.34 20.02
N ASP A 32 16.59 -7.58 20.45
CA ASP A 32 17.92 -8.17 20.60
C ASP A 32 18.44 -8.85 19.32
N GLN A 33 17.70 -8.74 18.20
CA GLN A 33 17.99 -9.48 16.96
C GLN A 33 18.01 -8.58 15.72
N PRO A 34 18.99 -7.66 15.63
CA PRO A 34 19.05 -6.67 14.55
C PRO A 34 19.11 -7.30 13.14
N GLN A 35 19.76 -8.46 12.99
CA GLN A 35 19.83 -9.16 11.70
C GLN A 35 18.47 -9.70 11.25
N ARG A 36 17.63 -10.18 12.18
CA ARG A 36 16.26 -10.61 11.85
C ARG A 36 15.38 -9.42 11.50
N ASN A 37 15.51 -8.32 12.24
CA ASN A 37 14.78 -7.09 11.95
C ASN A 37 15.11 -6.56 10.54
N GLN A 38 16.40 -6.52 10.18
CA GLN A 38 16.85 -6.15 8.84
C GLN A 38 16.32 -7.09 7.74
N LEU A 39 16.24 -8.40 8.01
CA LEU A 39 15.65 -9.36 7.09
C LEU A 39 14.18 -9.03 6.82
N TRP A 40 13.39 -8.80 7.88
CA TRP A 40 11.97 -8.45 7.75
C TRP A 40 11.75 -7.11 7.05
N ASP A 41 12.58 -6.11 7.36
CA ASP A 41 12.56 -4.82 6.67
C ASP A 41 12.86 -4.98 5.17
N GLY A 42 13.89 -5.76 4.83
CA GLY A 42 14.25 -6.06 3.45
C GLY A 42 13.13 -6.77 2.69
N PHE A 43 12.49 -7.76 3.31
CA PHE A 43 11.35 -8.46 2.72
C PHE A 43 10.15 -7.54 2.48
N ASN A 44 9.76 -6.75 3.47
CA ASN A 44 8.62 -5.84 3.35
C ASN A 44 8.91 -4.71 2.36
N LEU A 45 10.13 -4.16 2.33
CA LEU A 45 10.53 -3.15 1.35
C LEU A 45 10.44 -3.68 -0.08
N SER A 46 11.04 -4.84 -0.35
CA SER A 46 11.06 -5.46 -1.68
C SER A 46 9.65 -5.81 -2.17
N PHE A 47 8.84 -6.41 -1.31
CA PHE A 47 7.46 -6.77 -1.63
C PHE A 47 6.60 -5.53 -1.91
N ASN A 48 6.65 -4.52 -1.04
CA ASN A 48 5.88 -3.28 -1.18
C ASN A 48 6.23 -2.51 -2.46
N GLN A 49 7.52 -2.35 -2.75
CA GLN A 49 7.97 -1.64 -3.95
C GLN A 49 7.49 -2.34 -5.22
N GLN A 50 7.56 -3.67 -5.29
CA GLN A 50 7.12 -4.40 -6.48
C GLN A 50 5.59 -4.39 -6.65
N VAL A 51 4.83 -4.39 -5.55
CA VAL A 51 3.39 -4.13 -5.62
C VAL A 51 3.12 -2.73 -6.19
N ALA A 52 3.77 -1.70 -5.66
CA ALA A 52 3.57 -0.33 -6.14
C ALA A 52 3.94 -0.17 -7.63
N LEU A 53 5.06 -0.76 -8.07
CA LEU A 53 5.50 -0.76 -9.46
C LEU A 53 4.50 -1.50 -10.38
N ALA A 54 3.97 -2.64 -9.94
CA ALA A 54 2.96 -3.37 -10.72
C ALA A 54 1.68 -2.55 -10.92
N LEU A 55 1.24 -1.82 -9.89
CA LEU A 55 0.08 -0.93 -9.98
C LEU A 55 0.36 0.25 -10.92
N GLN A 56 1.54 0.86 -10.83
CA GLN A 56 1.96 1.94 -11.73
C GLN A 56 2.02 1.49 -13.19
N ALA A 57 2.57 0.30 -13.46
CA ALA A 57 2.57 -0.30 -14.78
C ALA A 57 1.14 -0.55 -15.32
N GLY A 58 0.18 -0.79 -14.43
CA GLY A 58 -1.24 -0.90 -14.72
C GLY A 58 -2.00 0.43 -14.83
N GLY A 59 -1.30 1.57 -14.86
CA GLY A 59 -1.91 2.91 -14.98
C GLY A 59 -2.49 3.47 -13.67
N ARG A 60 -2.30 2.80 -12.54
CA ARG A 60 -2.73 3.27 -11.22
C ARG A 60 -1.64 4.12 -10.57
N ARG A 61 -1.97 5.32 -10.08
CA ARG A 61 -1.02 6.07 -9.26
C ARG A 61 -0.85 5.36 -7.91
N ALA A 62 0.33 4.84 -7.65
CA ALA A 62 0.67 4.17 -6.39
C ALA A 62 1.81 4.91 -5.69
N VAL A 63 1.64 5.21 -4.41
CA VAL A 63 2.66 5.86 -3.57
C VAL A 63 3.15 4.84 -2.53
N PRO A 64 4.39 4.35 -2.60
CA PRO A 64 4.91 3.42 -1.60
C PRO A 64 5.23 4.14 -0.28
N LEU A 65 4.93 3.51 0.84
CA LEU A 65 5.33 3.92 2.18
C LEU A 65 5.63 2.67 3.00
N VAL A 66 6.87 2.49 3.47
CA VAL A 66 7.26 1.36 4.31
C VAL A 66 7.81 1.87 5.63
N LEU A 67 7.27 1.35 6.73
CA LEU A 67 7.80 1.58 8.07
C LEU A 67 8.65 0.39 8.52
N PRO A 68 9.81 0.63 9.16
CA PRO A 68 10.65 -0.43 9.68
C PRO A 68 9.95 -1.19 10.81
N VAL A 69 10.36 -2.43 11.09
CA VAL A 69 9.85 -3.24 12.21
C VAL A 69 9.97 -2.52 13.57
N GLU A 70 10.95 -1.64 13.72
CA GLU A 70 11.18 -0.85 14.93
C GLU A 70 10.12 0.24 15.17
N ALA A 71 9.32 0.57 14.16
CA ALA A 71 8.26 1.55 14.25
C ALA A 71 7.09 0.99 15.07
N THR A 72 7.23 0.93 16.39
CA THR A 72 6.25 0.29 17.29
C THR A 72 5.17 1.24 17.81
N ASP A 73 5.32 2.56 17.63
CA ASP A 73 4.30 3.56 18.01
C ASP A 73 3.14 3.58 16.98
N ILE A 74 2.12 2.78 17.26
CA ILE A 74 0.93 2.61 16.40
C ILE A 74 0.25 3.96 16.12
N GLN A 75 0.10 4.82 17.12
CA GLN A 75 -0.63 6.08 16.98
C GLN A 75 0.14 7.06 16.09
N ARG A 76 1.45 7.18 16.28
CA ARG A 76 2.31 7.99 15.43
C ARG A 76 2.33 7.46 13.99
N ASN A 77 2.48 6.14 13.82
CA ASN A 77 2.51 5.51 12.51
C ASN A 77 1.21 5.68 11.74
N GLN A 78 0.07 5.55 12.41
CA GLN A 78 -1.24 5.79 11.80
C GLN A 78 -1.38 7.25 11.34
N ARG A 79 -0.93 8.23 12.14
CA ARG A 79 -0.94 9.64 11.72
C ARG A 79 -0.03 9.88 10.52
N LEU A 80 1.16 9.29 10.49
CA LEU A 80 2.09 9.39 9.34
C LEU A 80 1.46 8.81 8.07
N LEU A 81 0.86 7.62 8.17
CA LEU A 81 0.13 6.97 7.09
C LEU A 81 -0.98 7.86 6.52
N LEU A 82 -1.85 8.39 7.39
CA LEU A 82 -2.96 9.25 6.98
C LEU A 82 -2.49 10.59 6.41
N ALA A 83 -1.45 11.19 7.00
CA ALA A 83 -0.85 12.43 6.48
C ALA A 83 -0.27 12.22 5.09
N GLN A 84 0.44 11.11 4.85
CA GLN A 84 0.99 10.77 3.54
C GLN A 84 -0.12 10.52 2.51
N ALA A 85 -1.20 9.84 2.90
CA ALA A 85 -2.34 9.62 2.01
C ALA A 85 -2.97 10.96 1.59
N VAL A 86 -3.14 11.89 2.54
CA VAL A 86 -3.70 13.22 2.27
C VAL A 86 -2.78 14.06 1.40
N SER A 87 -1.48 14.15 1.73
CA SER A 87 -0.51 14.95 0.97
C SER A 87 -0.37 14.45 -0.47
N SER A 88 -0.46 13.13 -0.64
CA SER A 88 -0.44 12.53 -1.97
C SER A 88 -1.76 12.74 -2.69
N GLY A 89 -2.90 12.74 -2.00
CA GLY A 89 -4.24 12.77 -2.60
C GLY A 89 -4.76 11.36 -2.92
N CYS A 90 -4.45 10.38 -2.08
CA CYS A 90 -4.88 9.00 -2.24
C CYS A 90 -6.18 8.74 -1.47
N ASN A 91 -7.07 7.97 -2.08
CA ASN A 91 -8.40 7.64 -1.57
C ASN A 91 -8.52 6.18 -1.13
N GLN A 92 -7.46 5.40 -1.29
CA GLN A 92 -7.37 4.01 -0.84
C GLN A 92 -6.00 3.76 -0.20
N ILE A 93 -5.98 2.80 0.73
CA ILE A 93 -4.75 2.21 1.26
C ILE A 93 -4.70 0.76 0.78
N LEU A 94 -3.54 0.35 0.31
CA LEU A 94 -3.22 -1.04 0.07
C LEU A 94 -2.11 -1.42 1.05
N GLU A 95 -2.47 -2.18 2.08
CA GLU A 95 -1.53 -2.72 3.05
C GLU A 95 -0.80 -3.91 2.44
N THR A 96 0.51 -3.96 2.60
CA THR A 96 1.39 -5.06 2.21
C THR A 96 2.14 -5.57 3.44
N SER A 97 2.23 -6.88 3.63
CA SER A 97 2.99 -7.45 4.73
C SER A 97 3.63 -8.78 4.35
N VAL A 98 4.89 -8.95 4.73
CA VAL A 98 5.57 -10.24 4.78
C VAL A 98 5.97 -10.49 6.23
N PHE A 99 5.49 -11.58 6.83
CA PHE A 99 5.73 -11.87 8.24
C PHE A 99 5.76 -13.37 8.52
N SER A 100 6.34 -13.75 9.66
CA SER A 100 6.23 -15.11 10.17
C SER A 100 5.06 -15.23 11.14
N ASP A 101 4.34 -16.35 11.03
CA ASP A 101 3.36 -16.85 11.98
C ASP A 101 3.94 -18.12 12.62
N PRO A 102 4.61 -18.00 13.79
CA PRO A 102 5.23 -19.13 14.45
C PRO A 102 4.23 -20.15 14.98
N GLU A 103 3.00 -19.72 15.33
CA GLU A 103 1.96 -20.62 15.84
C GLU A 103 1.44 -21.53 14.73
N ALA A 104 1.23 -20.98 13.53
CA ALA A 104 0.82 -21.73 12.36
C ALA A 104 1.99 -22.39 11.61
N LEU A 105 3.24 -22.10 11.99
CA LEU A 105 4.46 -22.48 11.26
C LEU A 105 4.46 -22.00 9.80
N MET A 106 3.98 -20.78 9.55
CA MET A 106 3.86 -20.21 8.20
C MET A 106 4.67 -18.93 8.01
N LEU A 107 5.23 -18.77 6.82
CA LEU A 107 5.64 -17.49 6.26
C LEU A 107 4.48 -16.97 5.42
N VAL A 108 4.02 -15.76 5.70
CA VAL A 108 2.81 -15.19 5.09
C VAL A 108 3.18 -13.94 4.32
N ALA A 109 2.82 -13.88 3.04
CA ALA A 109 2.76 -12.67 2.26
C ALA A 109 1.30 -12.27 2.06
N ARG A 110 0.93 -11.05 2.44
CA ARG A 110 -0.45 -10.59 2.43
C ARG A 110 -0.58 -9.19 1.87
N LEU A 111 -1.67 -8.98 1.16
CA LEU A 111 -2.15 -7.70 0.68
C LEU A 111 -3.60 -7.49 1.16
N ARG A 112 -3.93 -6.27 1.59
CA ARG A 112 -5.30 -5.87 1.90
C ARG A 112 -5.60 -4.48 1.34
N ILE A 113 -6.81 -4.28 0.84
CA ILE A 113 -7.25 -2.98 0.33
C ILE A 113 -8.30 -2.40 1.29
N TYR A 114 -8.13 -1.12 1.62
CA TYR A 114 -9.00 -0.36 2.50
C TYR A 114 -9.45 0.94 1.81
N PRO A 115 -10.73 1.30 1.88
CA PRO A 115 -11.18 2.62 1.46
C PRO A 115 -10.74 3.67 2.49
N LEU A 116 -10.34 4.86 2.03
CA LEU A 116 -10.18 6.03 2.89
C LEU A 116 -11.46 6.85 2.90
N LEU A 117 -12.19 6.76 4.00
CA LEU A 117 -13.45 7.47 4.21
C LEU A 117 -13.18 8.94 4.52
N GLY A 118 -14.03 9.82 3.99
CA GLY A 118 -13.84 11.26 4.09
C GLY A 118 -12.64 11.77 3.28
N SER A 119 -12.08 10.97 2.36
CA SER A 119 -10.99 11.40 1.47
C SER A 119 -11.46 12.28 0.30
N LYS A 120 -12.75 12.22 -0.07
CA LYS A 120 -13.37 13.03 -1.13
C LYS A 120 -14.43 13.95 -0.49
N GLY A 121 -14.59 15.17 -1.03
CA GLY A 121 -15.60 16.15 -0.59
C GLY A 121 -15.12 17.17 0.46
N PRO A 122 -16.00 18.10 0.88
CA PRO A 122 -15.68 19.13 1.87
C PRO A 122 -15.27 18.50 3.20
N ARG A 123 -14.14 18.94 3.77
CA ARG A 123 -13.66 18.50 5.08
C ARG A 123 -13.49 19.69 6.01
N LEU A 124 -13.68 19.44 7.30
CA LEU A 124 -13.24 20.38 8.32
C LEU A 124 -11.71 20.50 8.25
N ALA A 125 -11.22 21.74 8.27
CA ALA A 125 -9.78 21.99 8.31
C ALA A 125 -9.18 21.26 9.52
N GLY A 126 -8.17 20.41 9.27
CA GLY A 126 -7.49 19.62 10.31
C GLY A 126 -8.08 18.22 10.57
N SER A 127 -9.20 17.81 9.94
CA SER A 127 -9.70 16.43 10.08
C SER A 127 -8.94 15.45 9.18
N LEU A 128 -8.39 14.38 9.76
CA LEU A 128 -7.78 13.27 9.01
C LEU A 128 -8.88 12.30 8.49
N PRO A 129 -8.68 11.69 7.31
CA PRO A 129 -9.57 10.64 6.84
C PRO A 129 -9.51 9.41 7.75
N THR A 130 -10.53 8.56 7.67
CA THR A 130 -10.59 7.30 8.44
C THR A 130 -10.37 6.11 7.51
N ILE A 131 -9.62 5.11 7.99
CA ILE A 131 -9.45 3.84 7.27
C ILE A 131 -10.70 3.00 7.50
N GLY A 132 -11.41 2.63 6.44
CA GLY A 132 -12.57 1.73 6.52
C GLY A 132 -12.18 0.27 6.73
N VAL A 133 -13.17 -0.63 6.63
CA VAL A 133 -12.92 -2.08 6.66
C VAL A 133 -12.25 -2.55 5.36
N ALA A 134 -11.44 -3.61 5.45
CA ALA A 134 -10.83 -4.19 4.27
C ALA A 134 -11.92 -4.71 3.32
N ASN A 135 -11.89 -4.30 2.06
CA ASN A 135 -12.82 -4.78 1.02
C ASN A 135 -12.21 -5.90 0.15
N TYR A 136 -10.90 -6.12 0.28
CA TYR A 136 -10.18 -7.20 -0.42
C TYR A 136 -9.02 -7.67 0.44
N THR A 137 -8.76 -8.98 0.41
CA THR A 137 -7.57 -9.62 1.01
C THR A 137 -7.03 -10.66 0.05
N ASN A 138 -5.72 -10.64 -0.16
CA ASN A 138 -5.00 -11.62 -0.93
C ASN A 138 -3.82 -12.12 -0.10
N GLN A 139 -3.74 -13.42 0.13
CA GLN A 139 -2.74 -14.04 1.01
C GLN A 139 -2.08 -15.23 0.31
N ARG A 140 -0.78 -15.39 0.55
CA ARG A 140 0.04 -16.53 0.12
C ARG A 140 0.81 -17.03 1.32
N ASP A 141 0.63 -18.31 1.62
CA ASP A 141 1.22 -18.94 2.79
C ASP A 141 2.24 -19.99 2.34
N PHE A 142 3.37 -19.99 3.03
CA PHE A 142 4.49 -20.90 2.76
C PHE A 142 4.92 -21.54 4.08
N ALA A 143 5.47 -22.75 4.04
CA ALA A 143 6.02 -23.37 5.25
C ALA A 143 7.16 -22.52 5.84
N LEU A 144 7.10 -22.21 7.13
CA LEU A 144 8.14 -21.47 7.84
C LEU A 144 9.33 -22.39 8.12
N THR A 145 10.23 -22.52 7.14
CA THR A 145 11.46 -23.31 7.27
C THR A 145 12.68 -22.47 6.85
N PRO A 146 13.88 -22.76 7.36
CA PRO A 146 15.10 -22.06 6.94
C PRO A 146 15.35 -22.12 5.43
N ARG A 147 15.00 -23.25 4.80
CA ARG A 147 15.09 -23.43 3.34
C ARG A 147 14.16 -22.47 2.59
N VAL A 148 12.91 -22.33 3.05
CA VAL A 148 11.94 -21.42 2.42
C VAL A 148 12.36 -19.97 2.64
N LEU A 149 12.73 -19.58 3.86
CA LEU A 149 13.21 -18.23 4.16
C LEU A 149 14.43 -17.86 3.31
N GLY A 150 15.41 -18.76 3.19
CA GLY A 150 16.62 -18.52 2.39
C GLY A 150 16.41 -18.47 0.87
N ARG A 151 15.23 -18.87 0.37
CA ARG A 151 14.86 -18.83 -1.05
C ARG A 151 13.66 -17.95 -1.34
N PHE A 152 13.08 -17.33 -0.32
CA PHE A 152 11.89 -16.51 -0.47
C PHE A 152 12.23 -15.30 -1.35
N GLN A 153 11.39 -15.02 -2.34
CA GLN A 153 11.58 -13.93 -3.29
C GLN A 153 10.41 -12.96 -3.16
N PRO A 154 10.48 -11.97 -2.25
CA PRO A 154 9.40 -11.02 -2.02
C PRO A 154 9.07 -10.19 -3.27
N GLY A 155 10.09 -9.81 -4.05
CA GLY A 155 9.89 -8.96 -5.23
C GLY A 155 8.98 -9.57 -6.30
N PRO A 156 9.33 -10.72 -6.90
CA PRO A 156 8.46 -11.39 -7.89
C PRO A 156 7.07 -11.69 -7.36
N LEU A 157 6.95 -12.07 -6.08
CA LEU A 157 5.65 -12.29 -5.45
C LEU A 157 4.83 -11.00 -5.33
N GLY A 158 5.47 -9.89 -4.96
CA GLY A 158 4.84 -8.56 -4.90
C GLY A 158 4.37 -8.07 -6.26
N GLN A 159 5.16 -8.30 -7.31
CA GLN A 159 4.75 -7.99 -8.69
C GLN A 159 3.47 -8.75 -9.08
N LEU A 160 3.45 -10.07 -8.86
CA LEU A 160 2.29 -10.91 -9.17
C LEU A 160 1.05 -10.48 -8.38
N MET A 161 1.18 -10.37 -7.05
CA MET A 161 0.04 -9.98 -6.20
C MET A 161 -0.43 -8.55 -6.46
N GLY A 162 0.47 -7.66 -6.88
CA GLY A 162 0.13 -6.29 -7.31
C GLY A 162 -0.68 -6.26 -8.60
N GLN A 163 -0.35 -7.12 -9.58
CA GLN A 163 -1.13 -7.29 -10.80
C GLN A 163 -2.54 -7.81 -10.48
N GLU A 164 -2.66 -8.84 -9.64
CA GLU A 164 -3.95 -9.38 -9.19
C GLU A 164 -4.78 -8.32 -8.44
N ALA A 165 -4.15 -7.47 -7.63
CA ALA A 165 -4.83 -6.44 -6.87
C ALA A 165 -5.36 -5.28 -7.75
N LEU A 166 -4.81 -5.07 -8.94
CA LEU A 166 -5.21 -3.98 -9.83
C LEU A 166 -6.70 -4.05 -10.19
N GLU A 167 -7.20 -5.26 -10.42
CA GLU A 167 -8.61 -5.55 -10.75
C GLU A 167 -9.58 -5.20 -9.62
N GLN A 168 -9.07 -5.09 -8.39
CA GLN A 168 -9.86 -4.88 -7.17
C GLN A 168 -9.84 -3.43 -6.72
N LEU A 169 -8.98 -2.60 -7.31
CA LEU A 169 -8.91 -1.17 -7.02
C LEU A 169 -10.01 -0.43 -7.78
N GLY A 170 -10.99 0.06 -7.04
CA GLY A 170 -12.02 0.94 -7.57
C GLY A 170 -11.50 2.29 -8.11
N PRO A 171 -12.39 3.10 -8.71
CA PRO A 171 -12.09 4.46 -9.15
C PRO A 171 -11.96 5.49 -8.01
#